data_AF-A0A954M8U4-F1
#
_entry.id   AF-A0A954M8U4-F1
#
_cell.length_a   1.000
_cell.length_b   1.000
_cell.length_c   1.000
_cell.angle_alpha   90.00
_cell.angle_beta   90.00
_cell.angle_gamma   90.00
#
_symmetry.space_group_name_H-M   'P 1'
#
loop_
_entity.id
_entity.type
_entity.pdbx_description
1 polymer ?
#
loop_
_entity_poly.entity_id
_entity_poly.type
_entity_poly.pdbx_seq_one_letter_code
_entity_poly.pdbx_strand_id
1 'polypeptide(L)'
;VNRCVVSCGVRINSYAQVEESLLFDGVYVGRRARLRRTIVDKFATIPEGMEIGFDPELDRARRLTVTPSGITVVPRSMKVQDP
;
A
#
# COMPACT_ATOMS: atom_id res chain seq x y z
N VAL A 1 6.10 -0.16 11.15
CA VAL A 1 4.90 -1.03 11.02
C VAL A 1 4.11 -0.90 12.31
N ASN A 2 2.86 -0.43 12.25
CA ASN A 2 2.05 -0.12 13.43
C ASN A 2 0.57 -0.44 13.17
N ARG A 3 -0.09 -1.21 14.05
CA ARG A 3 -1.49 -1.65 13.88
C ARG A 3 -1.76 -2.29 12.50
N CYS A 4 -0.89 -3.20 12.08
CA CYS A 4 -1.00 -3.88 10.79
C CYS A 4 -1.24 -5.38 10.96
N VAL A 5 -1.90 -5.98 9.98
CA VAL A 5 -1.86 -7.43 9.75
C VAL A 5 -1.00 -7.67 8.52
N VAL A 6 0.01 -8.52 8.65
CA VAL A 6 1.01 -8.78 7.63
C VAL A 6 1.06 -10.28 7.36
N SER A 7 0.68 -10.69 6.15
CA SER A 7 0.65 -12.10 5.75
C SER A 7 2.02 -12.66 5.36
N CYS A 8 2.06 -13.93 4.97
CA CYS A 8 3.29 -14.64 4.64
C CYS A 8 4.01 -14.03 3.41
N GLY A 9 5.34 -13.99 3.46
CA GLY A 9 6.17 -13.55 2.32
C GLY A 9 6.14 -12.06 2.03
N VAL A 10 5.51 -11.24 2.89
CA VAL A 10 5.54 -9.78 2.75
C VAL A 10 6.96 -9.27 3.03
N ARG A 11 7.47 -8.38 2.16
CA ARG A 11 8.77 -7.72 2.32
C ARG A 11 8.58 -6.22 2.49
N ILE A 12 8.94 -5.70 3.67
CA ILE A 12 8.91 -4.26 3.97
C ILE A 12 10.35 -3.77 4.08
N ASN A 13 10.79 -2.91 3.16
CA ASN A 13 12.18 -2.46 3.09
C ASN A 13 12.44 -1.22 3.97
N SER A 14 13.72 -0.84 4.09
CA SER A 14 14.18 0.22 4.99
C SER A 14 13.40 1.52 4.88
N TYR A 15 13.17 2.17 6.01
CA TYR A 15 12.50 3.47 6.13
C TYR A 15 11.04 3.50 5.64
N ALA A 16 10.47 2.36 5.25
CA ALA A 16 9.05 2.29 4.94
C ALA A 16 8.21 2.44 6.22
N GLN A 17 7.11 3.16 6.12
CA GLN A 17 6.11 3.31 7.17
C GLN A 17 4.83 2.65 6.71
N VAL A 18 4.28 1.77 7.54
CA VAL A 18 3.03 1.06 7.25
C VAL A 18 2.19 1.12 8.52
N GLU A 19 1.02 1.75 8.43
CA GLU A 19 0.15 2.05 9.57
C GLU A 19 -1.30 1.73 9.26
N GLU A 20 -1.99 1.03 10.17
CA GLU A 20 -3.44 0.73 10.03
C GLU A 20 -3.79 0.00 8.73
N SER A 21 -2.92 -0.93 8.31
CA SER A 21 -3.01 -1.58 7.00
C SER A 21 -3.05 -3.11 7.06
N LEU A 22 -3.67 -3.71 6.04
CA LEU A 22 -3.68 -5.15 5.79
C LEU A 22 -2.83 -5.46 4.55
N LEU A 23 -1.78 -6.27 4.70
CA LEU A 23 -0.90 -6.67 3.61
C LEU A 23 -1.04 -8.18 3.37
N PHE A 24 -1.54 -8.55 2.20
CA PHE A 24 -1.70 -9.94 1.80
C PHE A 24 -0.39 -10.59 1.33
N ASP A 25 -0.45 -11.87 1.00
CA ASP A 25 0.71 -12.71 0.70
C ASP A 25 1.62 -12.12 -0.38
N GLY A 26 2.93 -12.13 -0.12
CA GLY A 26 3.94 -11.75 -1.12
C GLY A 26 3.96 -10.28 -1.51
N VAL A 27 3.30 -9.39 -0.77
CA VAL A 27 3.39 -7.94 -1.01
C VAL A 27 4.82 -7.43 -0.82
N TYR A 28 5.30 -6.60 -1.76
CA TYR A 28 6.58 -5.92 -1.66
C TYR A 28 6.37 -4.43 -1.41
N VAL A 29 6.96 -3.91 -0.34
CA VAL A 29 6.95 -2.49 0.02
C VAL A 29 8.34 -1.90 -0.15
N GLY A 30 8.50 -0.99 -1.11
CA GLY A 30 9.74 -0.30 -1.42
C GLY A 30 10.28 0.54 -0.27
N ARG A 31 11.56 0.93 -0.34
CA ARG A 31 12.20 1.77 0.68
C ARG A 31 11.47 3.10 0.79
N ARG A 32 11.38 3.67 1.99
CA ARG A 32 10.74 4.99 2.25
C ARG A 32 9.26 5.10 1.84
N ALA A 33 8.63 4.02 1.38
CA ALA A 33 7.20 4.04 1.05
C ALA A 33 6.38 4.25 2.32
N ARG A 34 5.29 5.00 2.22
CA ARG A 34 4.38 5.30 3.33
C ARG A 34 2.99 4.80 2.97
N LEU A 35 2.48 3.89 3.77
CA LEU A 35 1.15 3.31 3.64
C LEU A 35 0.36 3.63 4.91
N ARG A 36 -0.84 4.18 4.75
CA ARG A 36 -1.75 4.43 5.88
C ARG A 36 -3.18 4.06 5.52
N ARG A 37 -3.86 3.27 6.35
CA ARG A 37 -5.26 2.85 6.12
C ARG A 37 -5.45 2.18 4.75
N THR A 38 -4.58 1.21 4.45
CA THR A 38 -4.57 0.52 3.16
C THR A 38 -4.90 -0.97 3.25
N ILE A 39 -5.52 -1.50 2.20
CA ILE A 39 -5.63 -2.95 1.96
C ILE A 39 -4.83 -3.26 0.71
N VAL A 40 -3.76 -4.05 0.84
CA VAL A 40 -2.84 -4.36 -0.25
C VAL A 40 -2.94 -5.84 -0.60
N ASP A 41 -3.55 -6.15 -1.74
CA ASP A 41 -3.78 -7.53 -2.21
C ASP A 41 -2.47 -8.22 -2.64
N LYS A 42 -2.54 -9.54 -2.80
CA LYS A 42 -1.40 -10.45 -2.97
C LYS A 42 -0.48 -10.01 -4.10
N PHE A 43 0.82 -10.14 -3.87
CA PHE A 43 1.87 -9.89 -4.86
C PHE A 43 1.93 -8.47 -5.44
N ALA A 44 1.23 -7.50 -4.83
CA ALA A 44 1.37 -6.11 -5.22
C ALA A 44 2.79 -5.59 -4.89
N THR A 45 3.30 -4.71 -5.75
CA THR A 45 4.60 -4.07 -5.58
C THR A 45 4.41 -2.58 -5.42
N ILE A 46 4.72 -2.08 -4.22
CA ILE A 46 4.72 -0.66 -3.89
C ILE A 46 6.13 -0.10 -4.17
N PRO A 47 6.28 0.90 -5.06
CA PRO A 47 7.58 1.50 -5.36
C PRO A 47 8.25 2.17 -4.16
N GLU A 48 9.54 2.47 -4.30
CA GLU A 48 10.26 3.31 -3.33
C GLU A 48 9.66 4.72 -3.26
N GLY A 49 9.54 5.26 -2.04
CA GLY A 49 9.04 6.61 -1.78
C GLY A 49 7.54 6.81 -1.98
N MET A 50 6.82 5.77 -2.44
CA MET A 50 5.39 5.83 -2.72
C MET A 50 4.57 6.15 -1.47
N GLU A 51 3.65 7.10 -1.56
CA GLU A 51 2.67 7.39 -0.50
C GLU A 51 1.26 6.98 -0.93
N ILE A 52 0.60 6.10 -0.15
CA ILE A 52 -0.76 5.61 -0.40
C ILE A 52 -1.60 5.75 0.88
N GLY A 53 -2.83 6.26 0.74
CA GLY A 53 -3.74 6.55 1.84
C GLY A 53 -3.48 7.89 2.55
N PHE A 54 -2.82 8.81 1.84
CA PHE A 54 -2.57 10.18 2.29
C PHE A 54 -3.37 11.22 1.50
N ASP A 55 -3.55 11.01 0.19
CA ASP A 55 -4.33 11.86 -0.70
C ASP A 55 -5.32 10.98 -1.51
N PRO A 56 -6.63 11.04 -1.19
CA PRO A 56 -7.66 10.29 -1.90
C PRO A 56 -7.76 10.60 -3.40
N GLU A 57 -7.51 11.84 -3.81
CA GLU A 57 -7.63 12.23 -5.23
C GLU A 57 -6.47 11.64 -6.03
N LEU A 58 -5.26 11.72 -5.47
CA LEU A 58 -4.08 11.13 -6.08
C LEU A 58 -4.17 9.60 -6.12
N ASP A 59 -4.64 8.96 -5.04
CA ASP A 59 -4.87 7.52 -5.02
C ASP A 59 -5.88 7.07 -6.09
N ARG A 60 -6.96 7.84 -6.31
CA ARG A 60 -7.90 7.58 -7.41
C ARG A 60 -7.27 7.82 -8.78
N ALA A 61 -6.45 8.85 -8.95
CA ALA A 61 -5.73 9.11 -10.20
C ALA A 61 -4.79 7.95 -10.57
N ARG A 62 -4.20 7.29 -9.56
CA ARG A 62 -3.41 6.05 -9.70
C ARG A 62 -4.27 4.81 -9.96
N ARG A 63 -5.58 4.97 -10.17
CA ARG A 63 -6.58 3.91 -10.36
C ARG A 63 -6.74 2.97 -9.17
N LEU A 64 -6.45 3.45 -7.96
CA LEU A 64 -6.73 2.73 -6.73
C LEU A 64 -8.19 2.93 -6.33
N THR A 65 -8.77 1.92 -5.66
CA THR A 65 -10.11 2.06 -5.11
C THR A 65 -10.00 2.76 -3.76
N VAL A 66 -10.70 3.89 -3.58
CA VAL A 66 -10.78 4.60 -2.30
C VAL A 66 -12.20 4.49 -1.78
N THR A 67 -12.39 3.87 -0.62
CA THR A 67 -13.72 3.72 -0.01
C THR A 67 -14.22 5.06 0.56
N PRO A 68 -15.54 5.22 0.77
CA PRO A 68 -16.08 6.39 1.48
C PRO A 68 -15.53 6.57 2.90
N SER A 69 -15.12 5.48 3.55
CA SER A 69 -14.49 5.49 4.87
C SER A 69 -12.98 5.80 4.86
N GLY A 70 -12.43 6.16 3.69
CA GLY A 70 -11.03 6.53 3.53
C GLY A 70 -10.05 5.37 3.62
N ILE A 71 -10.42 4.19 3.13
CA ILE A 71 -9.52 3.04 2.96
C ILE A 71 -9.10 2.97 1.49
N THR A 72 -7.80 2.94 1.22
CA THR A 72 -7.28 2.76 -0.14
C THR A 72 -6.94 1.29 -0.39
N VAL A 73 -7.49 0.71 -1.46
CA VAL A 73 -7.29 -0.69 -1.87
C VAL A 73 -6.34 -0.75 -3.07
N VAL A 74 -5.24 -1.49 -2.90
CA VAL A 74 -4.27 -1.79 -3.94
C VAL A 74 -4.54 -3.21 -4.49
N PRO A 75 -4.90 -3.36 -5.78
CA PRO A 75 -5.26 -4.65 -6.36
C PRO A 75 -4.05 -5.58 -6.57
N ARG A 76 -4.34 -6.88 -6.72
CA ARG A 76 -3.35 -7.94 -6.96
C ARG A 76 -2.46 -7.63 -8.15
N SER A 77 -1.17 -8.01 -8.03
CA SER A 77 -0.18 -7.90 -9.11
C SER A 77 -0.03 -6.49 -9.71
N MET A 78 -0.47 -5.46 -8.98
CA MET A 78 -0.30 -4.08 -9.41
C MET A 78 1.12 -3.61 -9.10
N LYS A 79 1.73 -2.97 -10.10
CA LYS A 79 2.84 -2.04 -9.88
C LYS A 79 2.23 -0.65 -9.81
N VAL A 80 2.11 -0.12 -8.60
CA VAL A 80 1.58 1.24 -8.40
C VAL A 80 2.52 2.22 -9.09
N GLN A 81 1.96 3.17 -9.82
CA GLN A 81 2.70 4.19 -10.57
C GLN A 81 1.97 5.51 -10.40
N ASP A 82 2.71 6.61 -10.41
CA ASP A 82 2.11 7.93 -10.48
C ASP A 82 1.51 8.18 -11.87
N PRO A 83 0.38 8.91 -11.95
CA PRO A 83 -0.25 9.30 -13.22
C PRO A 83 0.64 10.18 -14.09
#